data_AF-A0A947YRW5-F1
#
_entry.id   AF-A0A947YRW5-F1
#
_cell.length_a   1.000
_cell.length_b   1.000
_cell.length_c   1.000
_cell.angle_alpha   90.00
_cell.angle_beta   90.00
_cell.angle_gamma   90.00
#
_symmetry.space_group_name_H-M   'P 1'
#
loop_
_entity.id
_entity.type
_entity.pdbx_description
1 polymer ?
#
loop_
_entity_poly.entity_id
_entity_poly.type
_entity_poly.pdbx_seq_one_letter_code
_entity_poly.pdbx_strand_id
1 'polypeptide(L)'
;MKTHDETKAYYVFGLSIGIVTILFMVGNITGLFIRNNELVNKEILRRARSHFDNIKLIREWNTNYGGVWVKDGESPGDDKTYIRKDPALMAREIFKQGESGSLFSFQAISLSSLNSENRPDDFEKEALRAFSLGATCAKDEDQDADGVLKRADVALYRAKDAGRDRVVGIE
;
A
#
# COMPACT_ATOMS: atom_id res chain seq x y z
N MET A 1 50.77 46.32 -18.20
CA MET A 1 50.40 45.73 -16.89
C MET A 1 48.90 45.96 -16.67
N LYS A 2 48.05 45.08 -17.22
CA LYS A 2 46.57 45.20 -17.20
C LYS A 2 45.85 43.84 -17.13
N THR A 3 46.56 42.78 -16.72
CA THR A 3 46.14 41.38 -16.85
C THR A 3 45.46 40.82 -15.59
N HIS A 4 45.60 41.48 -14.43
CA HIS A 4 45.05 41.00 -13.15
C HIS A 4 43.55 41.30 -12.97
N ASP A 5 43.01 42.27 -13.71
CA ASP A 5 41.60 42.67 -13.61
C ASP A 5 40.69 41.82 -14.52
N GLU A 6 41.19 41.50 -15.73
CA GLU A 6 40.48 40.64 -16.69
C GLU A 6 40.32 39.21 -16.19
N THR A 7 41.36 38.66 -15.56
CA THR A 7 41.30 37.31 -14.97
C THR A 7 40.23 37.22 -13.89
N LYS A 8 40.12 38.21 -12.99
CA LYS A 8 39.04 38.29 -12.00
C LYS A 8 37.66 38.37 -12.65
N ALA A 9 37.51 39.15 -13.73
CA ALA A 9 36.25 39.26 -14.46
C ALA A 9 35.81 37.91 -15.06
N TYR A 10 36.72 37.14 -15.66
CA TYR A 10 36.42 35.80 -16.16
C TYR A 10 36.05 34.81 -15.05
N TYR A 11 36.73 34.86 -13.89
CA TYR A 11 36.39 34.02 -12.74
C TYR A 11 34.98 34.34 -12.18
N VAL A 12 34.64 35.62 -12.05
CA VAL A 12 33.30 36.05 -11.58
C VAL A 12 32.21 35.64 -12.58
N PHE A 13 32.48 35.78 -13.88
CA PHE A 13 31.56 35.36 -14.93
C PHE A 13 31.33 33.84 -14.93
N GLY A 14 32.40 33.05 -14.84
CA GLY A 14 32.31 31.58 -14.75
C GLY A 14 31.58 31.11 -13.49
N LEU A 15 31.85 31.74 -12.34
CA LEU A 15 31.15 31.47 -11.08
C LEU A 15 29.64 31.73 -11.22
N SER A 16 29.28 32.85 -11.84
CA SER A 16 27.88 33.27 -12.01
C SER A 16 27.10 32.26 -12.87
N ILE A 17 27.67 31.81 -13.99
CA ILE A 17 27.05 30.78 -14.85
C ILE A 17 26.90 29.45 -14.09
N GLY A 18 27.92 29.05 -13.32
CA GLY A 18 27.85 27.85 -12.50
C GLY A 18 26.71 27.91 -11.49
N ILE A 19 26.56 29.03 -10.79
CA ILE A 19 25.48 29.24 -9.81
C ILE A 19 24.11 29.16 -10.48
N VAL A 20 23.92 29.84 -11.61
CA VAL A 20 22.64 29.82 -12.35
C VAL A 20 22.29 28.40 -12.82
N THR A 21 23.28 27.66 -13.32
CA THR A 21 23.08 26.28 -13.77
C THR A 21 22.70 25.36 -12.61
N ILE A 22 23.35 25.50 -11.45
CA ILE A 22 23.02 24.73 -10.24
C ILE A 22 21.60 25.06 -9.76
N LEU A 23 21.23 26.34 -9.71
CA LEU A 23 19.88 26.76 -9.31
C LEU A 23 18.81 26.18 -10.23
N PHE A 24 19.07 26.16 -11.55
CA PHE A 24 18.17 25.54 -12.51
C PHE A 24 18.04 24.02 -12.28
N MET A 25 19.15 23.32 -12.06
CA MET A 25 19.14 21.88 -11.74
C MET A 25 18.36 21.57 -10.46
N VAL A 26 18.56 22.35 -9.39
CA VAL A 26 17.83 22.18 -8.12
C VAL A 26 16.33 22.40 -8.31
N GLY A 27 15.95 23.42 -9.08
CA GLY A 27 14.53 23.67 -9.40
C GLY A 27 13.88 22.50 -10.14
N ASN A 28 14.58 21.92 -11.12
CA ASN A 28 14.09 20.75 -11.85
C ASN A 28 13.96 19.51 -10.95
N ILE A 29 14.97 19.21 -10.14
CA ILE A 29 14.94 18.07 -9.20
C ILE A 29 13.81 18.24 -8.18
N THR A 30 13.63 19.44 -7.65
CA THR A 30 12.55 19.73 -6.70
C THR A 30 11.18 19.57 -7.33
N GLY A 31 10.99 20.09 -8.55
CA GLY A 31 9.75 19.93 -9.30
C GLY A 31 9.41 18.46 -9.61
N LEU A 32 10.42 17.67 -9.97
CA LEU A 32 10.28 16.23 -10.15
C LEU A 32 9.92 15.53 -8.83
N PHE A 33 10.58 15.87 -7.73
CA PHE A 33 10.32 15.27 -6.43
C PHE A 33 8.87 15.49 -5.96
N ILE A 34 8.34 16.70 -6.13
CA ILE A 34 6.96 17.01 -5.76
C ILE A 34 5.97 16.18 -6.58
N ARG A 35 6.16 16.07 -7.90
CA ARG A 35 5.29 15.24 -8.77
C ARG A 35 5.45 13.74 -8.49
N ASN A 36 6.65 13.30 -8.10
CA ASN A 36 6.95 11.90 -7.85
C ASN A 36 6.15 11.35 -6.65
N ASN A 37 5.95 12.14 -5.60
CA ASN A 37 5.25 11.66 -4.39
C ASN A 37 3.82 11.18 -4.66
N GLU A 38 3.07 11.90 -5.51
CA GLU A 38 1.71 11.46 -5.89
C GLU A 38 1.73 10.19 -6.73
N LEU A 39 2.69 10.06 -7.65
CA LEU A 39 2.84 8.88 -8.49
C LEU A 39 3.26 7.66 -7.67
N VAL A 40 4.18 7.85 -6.72
CA VAL A 40 4.62 6.79 -5.79
C VAL A 40 3.45 6.28 -4.95
N ASN A 41 2.64 7.18 -4.37
CA ASN A 41 1.48 6.77 -3.57
C ASN A 41 0.42 6.04 -4.39
N LYS A 42 0.10 6.54 -5.60
CA LYS A 42 -0.82 5.88 -6.53
C LYS A 42 -0.32 4.49 -6.92
N GLU A 43 0.98 4.36 -7.17
CA GLU A 43 1.59 3.09 -7.54
C GLU A 43 1.55 2.08 -6.39
N ILE A 44 1.88 2.51 -5.17
CA ILE A 44 1.78 1.66 -3.98
C ILE A 44 0.35 1.15 -3.80
N LEU A 45 -0.65 2.02 -3.89
CA LEU A 45 -2.06 1.64 -3.78
C LEU A 45 -2.49 0.69 -4.90
N ARG A 46 -2.12 0.99 -6.15
CA ARG A 46 -2.45 0.14 -7.31
C ARG A 46 -1.86 -1.27 -7.16
N ARG A 47 -0.61 -1.37 -6.70
CA ARG A 47 0.04 -2.65 -6.40
C ARG A 47 -0.66 -3.39 -5.27
N ALA A 48 -0.95 -2.71 -4.16
CA ALA A 48 -1.63 -3.31 -3.02
C ALA A 48 -3.00 -3.90 -3.41
N ARG A 49 -3.79 -3.16 -4.20
CA ARG A 49 -5.06 -3.65 -4.75
C ARG A 49 -4.89 -4.87 -5.63
N SER A 50 -3.96 -4.82 -6.59
CA SER A 50 -3.69 -5.94 -7.50
C SER A 50 -3.29 -7.21 -6.74
N HIS A 51 -2.43 -7.09 -5.72
CA HIS A 51 -2.07 -8.25 -4.91
C HIS A 51 -3.25 -8.76 -4.06
N PHE A 52 -4.05 -7.88 -3.49
CA PHE A 52 -5.26 -8.26 -2.76
C PHE A 52 -6.25 -9.02 -3.65
N ASP A 53 -6.49 -8.54 -4.87
CA ASP A 53 -7.38 -9.18 -5.85
C ASP A 53 -6.85 -10.55 -6.25
N ASN A 54 -5.54 -10.69 -6.46
CA ASN A 54 -4.91 -11.98 -6.73
C ASN A 54 -5.14 -12.98 -5.58
N ILE A 55 -4.99 -12.55 -4.32
CA ILE A 55 -5.23 -13.42 -3.16
C ILE A 55 -6.70 -13.82 -3.09
N LYS A 56 -7.63 -12.90 -3.35
CA LYS A 56 -9.07 -13.19 -3.39
C LYS A 56 -9.37 -14.25 -4.47
N LEU A 57 -8.84 -14.06 -5.68
CA LEU A 57 -9.00 -14.99 -6.80
C LEU A 57 -8.49 -16.40 -6.46
N ILE A 58 -7.30 -16.49 -5.85
CA ILE A 58 -6.69 -17.78 -5.48
C ILE A 58 -7.51 -18.46 -4.36
N ARG A 59 -8.01 -17.71 -3.38
CA ARG A 59 -8.87 -18.24 -2.32
C ARG A 59 -10.22 -18.72 -2.85
N GLU A 60 -10.81 -17.98 -3.78
CA GLU A 60 -12.04 -18.37 -4.46
C GLU A 60 -11.83 -19.64 -5.28
N TRP A 61 -10.75 -19.71 -6.06
CA TRP A 61 -10.35 -20.92 -6.77
C TRP A 61 -10.27 -22.12 -5.82
N ASN A 62 -9.54 -22.03 -4.70
CA ASN A 62 -9.44 -23.13 -3.73
C ASN A 62 -10.83 -23.52 -3.16
N THR A 63 -11.67 -22.51 -2.85
CA THR A 63 -13.04 -22.74 -2.37
C THR A 63 -13.87 -23.54 -3.38
N ASN A 64 -13.78 -23.20 -4.68
CA ASN A 64 -14.50 -23.88 -5.76
C ASN A 64 -14.10 -25.35 -5.92
N TYR A 65 -12.89 -25.72 -5.50
CA TYR A 65 -12.42 -27.11 -5.47
C TYR A 65 -12.58 -27.78 -4.09
N GLY A 66 -13.14 -27.10 -3.10
CA GLY A 66 -13.40 -27.65 -1.76
C GLY A 66 -12.15 -27.89 -0.91
N GLY A 67 -11.03 -27.25 -1.23
CA GLY A 67 -9.73 -27.52 -0.61
C GLY A 67 -8.71 -28.11 -1.58
N VAL A 68 -7.43 -27.85 -1.33
CA VAL A 68 -6.32 -28.47 -2.08
C VAL A 68 -5.64 -29.53 -1.21
N TRP A 69 -5.41 -30.71 -1.76
CA TRP A 69 -4.67 -31.76 -1.08
C TRP A 69 -3.16 -31.60 -1.34
N VAL A 70 -2.40 -31.39 -0.28
CA VAL A 70 -0.95 -31.21 -0.33
C VAL A 70 -0.30 -32.36 0.42
N LYS A 71 0.77 -32.94 -0.16
CA LYS A 71 1.52 -34.01 0.48
C LYS A 71 2.09 -33.50 1.81
N ASP A 72 1.92 -34.28 2.87
CA ASP A 72 2.55 -33.99 4.15
C ASP A 72 4.07 -34.12 4.02
N GLY A 73 4.80 -33.05 4.35
CA GLY A 73 6.25 -32.98 4.28
C GLY A 73 6.95 -33.50 5.54
N GLU A 74 6.21 -33.69 6.63
CA GLU A 74 6.76 -34.09 7.93
C GLU A 74 6.61 -35.59 8.24
N SER A 75 5.83 -36.33 7.46
CA SER A 75 5.66 -37.78 7.62
C SER A 75 6.95 -38.53 7.22
N PRO A 76 7.65 -39.23 8.13
CA PRO A 76 8.83 -40.04 7.81
C PRO A 76 8.39 -41.36 7.18
N GLY A 77 8.46 -41.45 5.86
CA GLY A 77 8.19 -42.67 5.09
C GLY A 77 7.57 -42.39 3.72
N ASP A 78 7.60 -43.39 2.84
CA ASP A 78 6.95 -43.36 1.52
C ASP A 78 5.40 -43.41 1.60
N ASP A 79 4.85 -43.18 2.79
CA ASP A 79 3.41 -43.14 3.02
C ASP A 79 2.88 -41.80 2.50
N LYS A 80 2.06 -41.87 1.45
CA LYS A 80 1.53 -40.68 0.75
C LYS A 80 0.36 -40.11 1.53
N THR A 81 0.63 -39.58 2.71
CA THR A 81 -0.36 -38.84 3.50
C THR A 81 -0.56 -37.47 2.86
N TYR A 82 -1.81 -37.15 2.52
CA TYR A 82 -2.20 -35.84 2.02
C TYR A 82 -3.00 -35.10 3.08
N ILE A 83 -2.67 -33.83 3.29
CA ILE A 83 -3.40 -32.93 4.16
C ILE A 83 -4.22 -31.99 3.28
N ARG A 84 -5.51 -31.84 3.61
CA ARG A 84 -6.37 -30.86 2.95
C ARG A 84 -6.07 -29.46 3.49
N LYS A 85 -5.70 -28.54 2.59
CA LYS A 85 -5.50 -27.12 2.88
C LYS A 85 -6.75 -26.35 2.46
N ASP A 86 -7.50 -25.88 3.46
CA ASP A 86 -8.62 -24.98 3.22
C ASP A 86 -8.14 -23.57 2.75
N PRO A 87 -9.03 -22.73 2.20
CA PRO A 87 -8.65 -21.41 1.68
C PRO A 87 -8.04 -20.45 2.71
N ALA A 88 -8.39 -20.60 4.00
CA ALA A 88 -7.85 -19.74 5.06
C ALA A 88 -6.44 -20.18 5.47
N LEU A 89 -6.24 -21.49 5.61
CA LEU A 89 -4.94 -22.08 5.91
C LEU A 89 -3.94 -21.84 4.78
N MET A 90 -4.36 -22.00 3.52
CA MET A 90 -3.55 -21.69 2.35
C MET A 90 -3.11 -20.22 2.32
N ALA A 91 -4.02 -19.28 2.54
CA ALA A 91 -3.68 -17.85 2.59
C ALA A 91 -2.66 -17.55 3.71
N ARG A 92 -2.86 -18.12 4.90
CA ARG A 92 -1.93 -17.95 6.03
C ARG A 92 -0.52 -18.45 5.71
N GLU A 93 -0.41 -19.60 5.05
CA GLU A 93 0.89 -20.16 4.64
C GLU A 93 1.59 -19.28 3.59
N ILE A 94 0.85 -18.79 2.59
CA ILE A 94 1.37 -17.86 1.57
C ILE A 94 1.88 -16.57 2.24
N PHE A 95 1.14 -16.02 3.19
CA PHE A 95 1.53 -14.79 3.88
C PHE A 95 2.82 -14.99 4.69
N LYS A 96 2.91 -16.09 5.44
CA LYS A 96 4.12 -16.46 6.19
C LYS A 96 5.34 -16.66 5.27
N GLN A 97 5.14 -17.23 4.08
CA GLN A 97 6.21 -17.37 3.09
C GLN A 97 6.65 -16.00 2.53
N GLY A 98 5.72 -15.10 2.29
CA GLY A 98 5.99 -13.74 1.80
C GLY A 98 6.85 -12.89 2.73
N GLU A 99 6.65 -13.04 4.06
CA GLU A 99 7.44 -12.31 5.08
C GLU A 99 8.95 -12.61 4.99
N SER A 100 9.32 -13.82 4.59
CA SER A 100 10.72 -14.24 4.48
C SER A 100 11.42 -13.69 3.23
N GLY A 101 10.67 -13.20 2.23
CA GLY A 101 11.15 -12.79 0.91
C GLY A 101 11.19 -11.27 0.65
N SER A 102 10.74 -10.44 1.59
CA SER A 102 10.84 -8.95 1.61
C SER A 102 10.03 -8.15 0.58
N LEU A 103 9.14 -8.74 -0.24
CA LEU A 103 8.41 -7.98 -1.27
C LEU A 103 7.13 -7.29 -0.76
N PHE A 104 6.43 -7.88 0.21
CA PHE A 104 5.20 -7.35 0.82
C PHE A 104 4.81 -8.20 2.04
N SER A 105 4.05 -7.62 2.97
CA SER A 105 3.48 -8.31 4.12
C SER A 105 1.96 -8.29 4.03
N PHE A 106 1.33 -9.41 4.40
CA PHE A 106 -0.12 -9.54 4.47
C PHE A 106 -0.51 -9.98 5.87
N GLN A 107 -1.52 -9.32 6.42
CA GLN A 107 -2.05 -9.64 7.73
C GLN A 107 -3.58 -9.64 7.67
N ALA A 108 -4.19 -10.69 8.22
CA ALA A 108 -5.63 -10.78 8.35
C ALA A 108 -6.03 -10.25 9.73
N ILE A 109 -6.62 -9.06 9.76
CA ILE A 109 -7.03 -8.36 10.99
C ILE A 109 -8.56 -8.43 11.20
N SER A 110 -8.99 -8.33 12.45
CA SER A 110 -10.40 -8.26 12.83
C SER A 110 -10.58 -7.49 14.13
N LEU A 111 -11.71 -6.77 14.27
CA LEU A 111 -12.09 -6.08 15.52
C LEU A 111 -12.30 -7.06 16.68
N SER A 112 -12.68 -8.29 16.37
CA SER A 112 -12.88 -9.38 17.34
C SER A 112 -11.90 -10.53 17.06
N SER A 113 -10.60 -10.21 16.91
CA SER A 113 -9.59 -11.24 16.67
C SER A 113 -9.42 -12.16 17.89
N LEU A 114 -9.50 -13.47 17.66
CA LEU A 114 -9.17 -14.50 18.65
C LEU A 114 -7.65 -14.69 18.82
N ASN A 115 -6.85 -14.35 17.80
CA ASN A 115 -5.38 -14.43 17.84
C ASN A 115 -4.81 -13.04 18.17
N SER A 116 -3.92 -12.96 19.17
CA SER A 116 -3.26 -11.71 19.56
C SER A 116 -2.35 -11.13 18.47
N GLU A 117 -1.81 -11.97 17.59
CA GLU A 117 -0.99 -11.54 16.44
C GLU A 117 -1.83 -10.81 15.39
N ASN A 118 -3.14 -11.04 15.33
CA ASN A 118 -4.05 -10.40 14.38
C ASN A 118 -4.80 -9.21 15.01
N ARG A 119 -4.28 -8.68 16.13
CA ARG A 119 -4.88 -7.53 16.80
C ARG A 119 -4.59 -6.27 15.98
N PRO A 120 -5.62 -5.51 15.58
CA PRO A 120 -5.42 -4.34 14.76
C PRO A 120 -4.70 -3.22 15.52
N ASP A 121 -3.88 -2.46 14.82
CA ASP A 121 -3.35 -1.17 15.28
C ASP A 121 -4.42 -0.07 15.26
N ASP A 122 -4.06 1.16 15.60
CA ASP A 122 -5.03 2.25 15.69
C ASP A 122 -5.56 2.73 14.33
N PHE A 123 -4.76 2.63 13.26
CA PHE A 123 -5.21 2.90 11.89
C PHE A 123 -6.16 1.80 11.41
N GLU A 124 -5.79 0.54 11.64
CA GLU A 124 -6.54 -0.65 11.27
C GLU A 124 -7.88 -0.75 12.00
N LYS A 125 -7.92 -0.42 13.29
CA LYS A 125 -9.18 -0.35 14.06
C LYS A 125 -10.14 0.65 13.44
N GLU A 126 -9.65 1.83 13.07
CA GLU A 126 -10.48 2.86 12.48
C GLU A 126 -10.99 2.43 11.10
N ALA A 127 -10.12 1.88 10.26
CA ALA A 127 -10.49 1.33 8.96
C ALA A 127 -11.55 0.22 9.08
N LEU A 128 -11.39 -0.71 10.04
CA LEU A 128 -12.35 -1.78 10.30
C LEU A 128 -13.68 -1.26 10.85
N ARG A 129 -13.67 -0.23 11.71
CA ARG A 129 -14.89 0.43 12.20
C ARG A 129 -15.64 1.09 11.05
N ALA A 130 -14.95 1.88 10.24
CA ALA A 130 -15.50 2.51 9.04
C ALA A 130 -16.10 1.47 8.08
N PHE A 131 -15.39 0.34 7.88
CA PHE A 131 -15.88 -0.80 7.10
C PHE A 131 -17.15 -1.40 7.71
N SER A 132 -17.15 -1.68 9.02
CA SER A 132 -18.31 -2.27 9.72
C SER A 132 -19.55 -1.39 9.73
N LEU A 133 -19.35 -0.07 9.73
CA LEU A 133 -20.42 0.94 9.71
C LEU A 133 -20.91 1.21 8.28
N GLY A 134 -20.36 0.52 7.28
CA GLY A 134 -20.76 0.70 5.88
C GLY A 134 -20.51 2.12 5.38
N ALA A 135 -19.51 2.84 5.93
CA ALA A 135 -19.31 4.27 5.73
C ALA A 135 -19.08 4.69 4.26
N THR A 136 -19.02 3.74 3.32
CA THR A 136 -19.28 4.03 1.92
C THR A 136 -19.98 2.87 1.25
N CYS A 137 -21.31 2.92 1.16
CA CYS A 137 -22.04 2.17 0.14
C CYS A 137 -21.67 2.73 -1.24
N ALA A 138 -21.51 1.86 -2.23
CA ALA A 138 -21.43 2.30 -3.62
C ALA A 138 -22.71 3.06 -3.97
N LYS A 139 -22.57 4.28 -4.50
CA LYS A 139 -23.66 5.09 -5.05
C LYS A 139 -23.67 4.89 -6.56
N ASP A 140 -24.81 5.16 -7.18
CA ASP A 140 -24.96 5.05 -8.64
C ASP A 140 -24.01 5.99 -9.40
N GLU A 141 -23.45 7.02 -8.74
CA GLU A 141 -22.45 7.92 -9.30
C GLU A 141 -21.01 7.35 -9.31
N ASP A 142 -20.74 6.28 -8.56
CA ASP A 142 -19.42 5.65 -8.50
C ASP A 142 -19.20 4.80 -9.75
N GLN A 143 -18.32 5.27 -10.63
CA GLN A 143 -18.01 4.56 -11.87
C GLN A 143 -17.18 3.29 -11.62
N ASP A 144 -16.46 3.22 -10.50
CA ASP A 144 -15.59 2.11 -10.13
C ASP A 144 -15.34 2.03 -8.62
N ALA A 145 -14.67 0.96 -8.20
CA ALA A 145 -14.28 0.74 -6.80
C ALA A 145 -13.26 1.79 -6.29
N ASP A 146 -12.54 2.47 -7.18
CA ASP A 146 -11.64 3.57 -6.81
C ASP A 146 -12.43 4.81 -6.38
N GLY A 147 -13.58 5.09 -6.99
CA GLY A 147 -14.52 6.14 -6.58
C GLY A 147 -15.05 5.94 -5.16
N VAL A 148 -15.48 4.70 -4.86
CA VAL A 148 -15.92 4.31 -3.52
C VAL A 148 -14.80 4.47 -2.50
N LEU A 149 -13.58 4.02 -2.82
CA LEU A 149 -12.44 4.14 -1.90
C LEU A 149 -12.01 5.60 -1.68
N LYS A 150 -12.02 6.43 -2.73
CA LYS A 150 -11.67 7.84 -2.63
C LYS A 150 -12.63 8.60 -1.73
N ARG A 151 -13.93 8.25 -1.77
CA ARG A 151 -14.91 8.80 -0.83
C ARG A 151 -14.70 8.31 0.59
N ALA A 152 -14.47 7.01 0.77
CA ALA A 152 -14.13 6.46 2.09
C ALA A 152 -12.91 7.18 2.70
N ASP A 153 -11.88 7.42 1.90
CA ASP A 153 -10.66 8.14 2.30
C ASP A 153 -10.94 9.61 2.66
N VAL A 154 -11.79 10.30 1.89
CA VAL A 154 -12.22 11.67 2.19
C VAL A 154 -13.06 11.73 3.49
N ALA A 155 -13.97 10.78 3.71
CA ALA A 155 -14.73 10.68 4.96
C ALA A 155 -13.79 10.45 6.16
N LEU A 156 -12.80 9.57 6.01
CA LEU A 156 -11.79 9.27 7.02
C LEU A 156 -10.96 10.50 7.36
N TYR A 157 -10.55 11.28 6.34
CA TYR A 157 -9.79 12.52 6.54
C TYR A 157 -10.62 13.58 7.26
N ARG A 158 -11.91 13.72 6.93
CA ARG A 158 -12.83 14.66 7.61
C ARG A 158 -13.11 14.27 9.06
N ALA A 159 -13.23 12.98 9.36
CA ALA A 159 -13.38 12.48 10.72
C ALA A 159 -12.13 12.75 11.59
N LYS A 160 -10.95 12.72 10.97
CA LYS A 160 -9.67 13.04 11.61
C LYS A 160 -9.57 14.51 12.02
N ASP A 161 -9.96 15.44 11.14
CA ASP A 161 -9.97 16.89 11.43
C ASP A 161 -11.05 17.31 12.44
N ALA A 162 -12.16 16.57 12.50
CA ALA A 162 -13.26 16.84 13.42
C ALA A 162 -13.02 16.33 14.86
N GLY A 163 -11.90 15.67 15.15
CA GLY A 163 -11.53 15.25 16.51
C GLY A 163 -11.59 13.75 16.81
N ARG A 164 -11.66 12.89 15.79
CA ARG A 164 -11.69 11.40 15.89
C ARG A 164 -12.94 10.85 16.63
N ASP A 165 -13.23 9.57 16.43
CA ASP A 165 -14.37 8.82 17.01
C ASP A 165 -15.77 9.25 16.54
N ARG A 166 -15.94 9.51 15.24
CA ARG A 166 -17.24 9.86 14.64
C ARG A 166 -17.33 9.43 13.17
N VAL A 167 -18.47 8.84 12.79
CA VAL A 167 -18.81 8.50 11.41
C VAL A 167 -19.39 9.72 10.73
N VAL A 168 -18.73 10.22 9.68
CA VAL A 168 -19.27 11.27 8.83
C VAL A 168 -19.85 10.60 7.59
N GLY A 169 -21.16 10.43 7.56
CA GLY A 169 -21.86 10.06 6.34
C GLY A 169 -21.66 11.15 5.30
N ILE A 170 -21.22 10.78 4.10
CA ILE A 170 -21.17 11.69 2.96
C ILE A 170 -22.51 11.55 2.25
N GLU A 171 -23.38 12.57 2.36
CA GLU A 171 -24.58 12.70 1.52
C GLU A 171 -24.24 12.64 0.03
#